data_AF-A0A970RMP7-F1
#
_entry.id   AF-A0A970RMP7-F1
#
_cell.length_a   1.000
_cell.length_b   1.000
_cell.length_c   1.000
_cell.angle_alpha   90.00
_cell.angle_beta   90.00
_cell.angle_gamma   90.00
#
_symmetry.space_group_name_H-M   'P 1'
#
loop_
_entity.id
_entity.type
_entity.pdbx_description
1 polymer ?
#
loop_
_entity_poly.entity_id
_entity_poly.type
_entity_poly.pdbx_seq_one_letter_code
_entity_poly.pdbx_strand_id
1 'polypeptide(L)'
;MNGKITRTHKAEIGLGQIRNVTRLGDGYILSLICEDDHARLIKMSGDGFVTDAFSYESNDCRYFITDMIEYNEKIYLSAYSVPKLEDEEKDAGGRYEIAAVLNYIFDNRLMGDITDEEVTRLMRENFTAVILVCDPISGIPKEFYSVEESIGGKLMIDESNQLVWNVESITNAFFSPLTSSFSIRSTNMIFRYTFDKSGVLLNQEKTEEFAVFSR
;
A
#
# COMPACT_ATOMS: atom_id res chain seq x y z
N MET A 1 24.44 -28.70 -7.38
CA MET A 1 23.06 -28.76 -7.89
C MET A 1 23.05 -28.14 -9.28
N ASN A 2 22.72 -28.92 -10.31
CA ASN A 2 22.64 -28.41 -11.68
C ASN A 2 21.16 -28.09 -12.00
N GLY A 3 20.78 -26.83 -11.87
CA GLY A 3 19.50 -26.34 -12.37
C GLY A 3 19.56 -26.26 -13.89
N LYS A 4 18.72 -27.03 -14.59
CA LYS A 4 18.59 -26.96 -16.05
C LYS A 4 17.59 -25.85 -16.38
N ILE A 5 18.07 -24.72 -16.88
CA ILE A 5 17.21 -23.65 -17.41
C ILE A 5 16.49 -24.21 -18.64
N THR A 6 15.17 -24.36 -18.57
CA THR A 6 14.36 -25.01 -19.61
C THR A 6 13.78 -24.03 -20.62
N ARG A 7 13.66 -22.75 -20.29
CA ARG A 7 13.30 -21.65 -21.20
C ARG A 7 13.63 -20.31 -20.54
N THR A 8 14.08 -19.34 -21.34
CA THR A 8 14.31 -17.97 -20.90
C THR A 8 13.48 -17.05 -21.78
N HIS A 9 12.62 -16.25 -21.17
CA HIS A 9 11.84 -15.23 -21.85
C HIS A 9 12.11 -13.88 -21.20
N LYS A 10 12.25 -12.82 -22.01
CA LYS A 10 12.45 -11.45 -21.54
C LYS A 10 11.18 -10.67 -21.87
N ALA A 11 10.35 -10.43 -20.86
CA ALA A 11 9.30 -9.43 -20.94
C ALA A 11 9.87 -8.10 -20.45
N GLU A 12 9.79 -7.04 -21.25
CA GLU A 12 10.14 -5.69 -20.81
C GLU A 12 8.94 -5.07 -20.10
N ILE A 13 9.03 -4.96 -18.78
CA ILE A 13 7.99 -4.41 -17.92
C ILE A 13 8.33 -2.94 -17.61
N GLY A 14 8.49 -2.10 -18.65
CA GLY A 14 8.71 -0.65 -18.52
C GLY A 14 9.79 -0.20 -17.51
N LEU A 15 9.72 1.06 -17.07
CA LEU A 15 10.49 1.59 -15.96
C LEU A 15 9.71 1.35 -14.66
N GLY A 16 9.99 0.25 -13.98
CA GLY A 16 9.39 -0.03 -12.68
C GLY A 16 10.12 -1.12 -11.89
N GLN A 17 10.08 -1.01 -10.57
CA GLN A 17 10.61 -2.04 -9.67
C GLN A 17 9.48 -2.95 -9.20
N ILE A 18 9.67 -4.27 -9.30
CA ILE A 18 8.71 -5.24 -8.76
C ILE A 18 8.76 -5.14 -7.24
N ARG A 19 7.61 -4.86 -6.62
CA ARG A 19 7.46 -4.73 -5.17
C ARG A 19 6.96 -6.02 -4.55
N ASN A 20 5.85 -6.55 -5.07
CA ASN A 20 5.25 -7.79 -4.60
C ASN A 20 4.91 -8.71 -5.77
N VAL A 21 4.94 -10.01 -5.54
CA VAL A 21 4.51 -11.04 -6.50
C VAL A 21 3.68 -12.08 -5.75
N THR A 22 2.48 -12.35 -6.24
CA THR A 22 1.62 -13.41 -5.71
C THR A 22 1.19 -14.33 -6.85
N ARG A 23 1.01 -15.62 -6.53
CA ARG A 23 0.49 -16.60 -7.49
C ARG A 23 -0.98 -16.27 -7.78
N LEU A 24 -1.40 -16.48 -9.02
CA LEU A 24 -2.81 -16.37 -9.43
C LEU A 24 -3.13 -17.52 -10.37
N GLY A 25 -3.78 -18.57 -9.86
CA GLY A 25 -4.05 -19.78 -10.63
C GLY A 25 -2.76 -20.47 -11.11
N ASP A 26 -2.56 -20.58 -12.42
CA ASP A 26 -1.36 -21.11 -13.06
C ASP A 26 -0.29 -20.03 -13.38
N GLY A 27 -0.61 -18.75 -13.13
CA GLY A 27 0.28 -17.62 -13.36
C GLY A 27 0.55 -16.81 -12.09
N TYR A 28 0.79 -15.51 -12.30
CA TYR A 28 1.22 -14.56 -11.27
C TYR A 28 0.58 -13.19 -11.47
N ILE A 29 0.45 -12.45 -10.38
CA ILE A 29 0.21 -11.03 -10.41
C ILE A 29 1.33 -10.32 -9.66
N LEU A 30 1.85 -9.25 -10.26
CA LEU A 30 2.98 -8.48 -9.77
C LEU A 30 2.52 -7.05 -9.50
N SER A 31 2.97 -6.45 -8.40
CA SER A 31 2.88 -4.99 -8.23
C SER A 31 4.19 -4.32 -8.60
N LEU A 32 4.08 -3.20 -9.31
CA LEU A 32 5.22 -2.37 -9.70
C LEU A 32 5.18 -1.05 -8.96
N ILE A 33 6.37 -0.57 -8.61
CA ILE A 33 6.62 0.84 -8.28
C ILE A 33 7.06 1.50 -9.58
N CYS A 34 6.27 2.44 -10.08
CA CYS A 34 6.59 3.24 -11.27
C CYS A 34 6.97 4.67 -10.88
N GLU A 35 7.70 5.37 -11.74
CA GLU A 35 8.19 6.74 -11.47
C GLU A 35 7.06 7.77 -11.30
N ASP A 36 5.86 7.46 -11.76
CA ASP A 36 4.63 8.24 -11.58
C ASP A 36 3.83 7.85 -10.32
N ASP A 37 4.36 6.92 -9.53
CA ASP A 37 3.86 6.44 -8.23
C ASP A 37 2.42 5.89 -8.25
N HIS A 38 1.92 5.54 -9.43
CA HIS A 38 0.65 4.84 -9.56
C HIS A 38 0.83 3.37 -9.21
N ALA A 39 -0.09 2.84 -8.39
CA ALA A 39 -0.23 1.41 -8.19
C ALA A 39 -0.52 0.73 -9.54
N ARG A 40 0.48 0.04 -10.09
CA ARG A 40 0.34 -0.78 -11.29
C ARG A 40 0.46 -2.25 -10.94
N LEU A 41 -0.50 -3.04 -11.40
CA LEU A 41 -0.44 -4.49 -11.34
C LEU A 41 -0.24 -5.06 -12.73
N ILE A 42 0.60 -6.09 -12.83
CA ILE A 42 0.85 -6.84 -14.05
C ILE A 42 0.38 -8.26 -13.84
N LYS A 43 -0.45 -8.76 -14.74
CA LYS A 43 -0.83 -10.17 -14.78
C LYS A 43 0.09 -10.91 -15.74
N MET A 44 0.69 -11.98 -15.25
CA MET A 44 1.66 -12.77 -15.99
C MET A 44 1.25 -14.25 -16.01
N SER A 45 1.40 -14.91 -17.15
CA SER A 45 1.18 -16.36 -17.24
C SER A 45 2.29 -17.15 -16.52
N GLY A 46 2.05 -18.44 -16.26
CA GLY A 46 3.05 -19.33 -15.67
C GLY A 46 4.33 -19.48 -16.51
N ASP A 47 4.23 -19.25 -17.82
CA ASP A 47 5.35 -19.26 -18.75
C ASP A 47 6.10 -17.90 -18.83
N GLY A 48 5.68 -16.90 -18.05
CA GLY A 48 6.35 -15.60 -17.94
C GLY A 48 5.93 -14.56 -18.99
N PHE A 49 4.77 -14.74 -19.64
CA PHE A 49 4.24 -13.73 -20.56
C PHE A 49 3.35 -12.74 -19.82
N VAL A 50 3.56 -11.44 -20.04
CA VAL A 50 2.59 -10.43 -19.62
C VAL A 50 1.31 -10.63 -20.41
N THR A 51 0.23 -10.89 -19.69
CA THR A 51 -1.10 -11.12 -20.27
C THR A 51 -2.02 -9.94 -20.09
N ASP A 52 -1.79 -9.12 -19.06
CA ASP A 52 -2.60 -7.94 -18.77
C ASP A 52 -1.85 -6.97 -17.84
N ALA A 53 -2.35 -5.73 -17.77
CA ALA A 53 -1.86 -4.69 -16.88
C ALA A 53 -3.03 -3.83 -16.37
N PHE A 54 -3.01 -3.54 -15.08
CA PHE A 54 -4.05 -2.77 -14.39
C PHE A 54 -3.42 -1.57 -13.67
N SER A 55 -4.00 -0.39 -13.83
CA SER A 55 -3.70 0.77 -13.00
C SER A 55 -4.88 1.08 -12.09
N TYR A 56 -4.56 1.48 -10.87
CA TYR A 56 -5.55 1.79 -9.84
C TYR A 56 -5.53 3.31 -9.63
N GLU A 57 -6.59 3.95 -10.08
CA GLU A 57 -6.76 5.40 -9.97
C GLU A 57 -8.09 5.70 -9.29
N SER A 58 -8.06 6.66 -8.38
CA SER A 58 -9.24 7.30 -7.83
C SER A 58 -9.19 8.79 -8.19
N ASN A 59 -10.37 9.39 -8.32
CA ASN A 59 -10.47 10.83 -8.57
C ASN A 59 -9.99 11.62 -7.35
N ASP A 60 -10.26 11.10 -6.15
CA ASP A 60 -10.10 11.84 -4.90
C ASP A 60 -8.85 11.42 -4.12
N CYS A 61 -8.29 10.24 -4.41
CA CYS A 61 -7.15 9.70 -3.68
C CYS A 61 -6.15 8.94 -4.56
N ARG A 62 -4.96 8.72 -4.01
CA ARG A 62 -3.91 7.86 -4.59
C ARG A 62 -3.73 6.63 -3.71
N TYR A 63 -3.61 5.46 -4.34
CA TYR A 63 -3.37 4.20 -3.63
C TYR A 63 -1.91 3.76 -3.70
N PHE A 64 -1.40 3.28 -2.58
CA PHE A 64 -0.06 2.71 -2.45
C PHE A 64 -0.18 1.27 -1.94
N ILE A 65 0.13 0.30 -2.80
CA ILE A 65 0.04 -1.13 -2.46
C ILE A 65 1.22 -1.51 -1.56
N THR A 66 0.93 -2.15 -0.44
CA THR A 66 1.92 -2.63 0.53
C THR A 66 2.09 -4.14 0.48
N ASP A 67 1.02 -4.90 0.29
CA ASP A 67 1.06 -6.37 0.23
C ASP A 67 -0.07 -6.95 -0.63
N MET A 68 0.03 -8.22 -1.00
CA MET A 68 -0.96 -8.88 -1.86
C MET A 68 -1.02 -10.41 -1.70
N ILE A 69 -2.24 -10.96 -1.70
CA ILE A 69 -2.47 -12.40 -1.55
C ILE A 69 -3.64 -12.89 -2.42
N GLU A 70 -3.57 -14.13 -2.87
CA GLU A 70 -4.73 -14.84 -3.44
C GLU A 70 -5.55 -15.46 -2.31
N TYR A 71 -6.84 -15.14 -2.26
CA TYR A 71 -7.79 -15.73 -1.32
C TYR A 71 -9.14 -15.91 -1.99
N ASN A 72 -9.71 -17.11 -1.88
CA ASN A 72 -11.02 -17.45 -2.45
C ASN A 72 -11.17 -17.03 -3.94
N GLU A 73 -10.17 -17.40 -4.77
CA GLU A 73 -10.11 -17.12 -6.21
C GLU A 73 -10.11 -15.62 -6.59
N LYS A 74 -9.84 -14.74 -5.62
CA LYS A 74 -9.68 -13.30 -5.82
C LYS A 74 -8.31 -12.85 -5.35
N ILE A 75 -7.86 -11.72 -5.88
CA ILE A 75 -6.65 -11.07 -5.37
C ILE A 75 -7.05 -9.99 -4.38
N TYR A 76 -6.51 -10.07 -3.18
CA TYR A 76 -6.63 -9.06 -2.15
C TYR A 76 -5.34 -8.26 -2.13
N LEU A 77 -5.47 -6.94 -2.20
CA LEU A 77 -4.37 -5.99 -2.10
C LEU A 77 -4.53 -5.22 -0.81
N SER A 78 -3.49 -5.24 0.02
CA SER A 78 -3.37 -4.30 1.12
C SER A 78 -2.73 -3.05 0.57
N ALA A 79 -3.34 -1.92 0.88
CA ALA A 79 -2.89 -0.62 0.45
C ALA A 79 -3.20 0.43 1.52
N TYR A 80 -2.67 1.62 1.31
CA TYR A 80 -3.22 2.82 1.93
C TYR A 80 -3.49 3.86 0.85
N SER A 81 -4.42 4.76 1.16
CA SER A 81 -4.78 5.89 0.33
C SER A 81 -4.41 7.20 1.01
N VAL A 82 -4.07 8.19 0.19
CA VAL A 82 -3.85 9.57 0.59
C VAL A 82 -4.61 10.50 -0.36
N PRO A 83 -5.02 11.71 0.07
CA PRO A 83 -5.69 12.67 -0.79
C PRO A 83 -4.89 12.97 -2.05
N LYS A 84 -5.59 13.08 -3.18
CA LYS A 84 -4.98 13.54 -4.41
C LYS A 84 -4.87 15.07 -4.36
N LEU A 85 -3.65 15.56 -4.56
CA LEU A 85 -3.35 16.98 -4.66
C LEU A 85 -3.13 17.37 -6.13
N GLU A 86 -3.52 18.59 -6.45
CA GLU A 86 -3.46 19.15 -7.81
C GLU A 86 -2.25 20.08 -7.98
N ASP A 87 -1.87 20.29 -9.25
CA ASP A 87 -0.87 21.30 -9.67
C ASP A 87 0.47 21.26 -8.92
N GLU A 88 0.93 22.40 -8.39
CA GLU A 88 2.25 22.57 -7.76
C GLU A 88 2.34 21.90 -6.37
N GLU A 89 1.21 21.53 -5.79
CA GLU A 89 1.11 20.87 -4.48
C GLU A 89 1.19 19.34 -4.57
N LYS A 90 1.15 18.80 -5.79
CA LYS A 90 0.99 17.36 -6.05
C LYS A 90 2.07 16.48 -5.43
N ASP A 91 3.28 17.01 -5.29
CA ASP A 91 4.43 16.30 -4.76
C ASP A 91 5.37 17.28 -4.05
N ALA A 92 5.55 17.09 -2.74
CA ALA A 92 6.45 17.91 -1.93
C ALA A 92 7.91 17.49 -2.16
N GLY A 93 8.39 17.67 -3.40
CA GLY A 93 9.69 17.20 -3.88
C GLY A 93 9.70 15.69 -4.11
N GLY A 94 8.70 15.16 -4.81
CA GLY A 94 8.55 13.73 -5.10
C GLY A 94 8.01 12.87 -3.96
N ARG A 95 7.62 13.47 -2.82
CA ARG A 95 7.10 12.76 -1.64
C ARG A 95 5.57 12.71 -1.66
N TYR A 96 5.02 11.94 -2.59
CA TYR A 96 3.59 11.90 -2.86
C TYR A 96 2.77 11.47 -1.63
N GLU A 97 3.24 10.50 -0.85
CA GLU A 97 2.45 9.94 0.27
C GLU A 97 2.25 10.95 1.42
N ILE A 98 3.14 11.92 1.56
CA ILE A 98 3.11 12.90 2.65
C ILE A 98 3.04 14.34 2.14
N ALA A 99 2.73 14.54 0.85
CA ALA A 99 2.75 15.85 0.22
C ALA A 99 1.82 16.84 0.94
N ALA A 100 0.59 16.43 1.28
CA ALA A 100 -0.37 17.31 1.97
C ALA A 100 0.14 17.76 3.34
N VAL A 101 0.76 16.84 4.09
CA VAL A 101 1.33 17.13 5.41
C VAL A 101 2.51 18.09 5.28
N LEU A 102 3.40 17.87 4.30
CA LEU A 102 4.56 18.74 4.09
C LEU A 102 4.17 20.13 3.59
N ASN A 103 3.23 20.23 2.66
CA ASN A 103 2.74 21.52 2.17
C ASN A 103 2.13 22.32 3.32
N TYR A 104 1.30 21.70 4.16
CA TYR A 104 0.77 22.36 5.36
C TYR A 104 1.90 22.91 6.26
N ILE A 105 2.94 22.13 6.53
CA ILE A 105 4.07 22.56 7.35
C ILE A 105 4.79 23.76 6.71
N PHE A 106 5.02 23.72 5.40
CA PHE A 106 5.77 24.76 4.68
C PHE A 106 4.97 26.05 4.52
N ASP A 107 3.70 25.95 4.12
CA ASP A 107 2.82 27.09 3.89
C ASP A 107 2.56 27.86 5.19
N ASN A 108 2.47 27.14 6.31
CA ASN A 108 2.31 27.73 7.64
C ASN A 108 3.65 28.04 8.33
N ARG A 109 4.79 27.82 7.67
CA ARG A 109 6.15 28.09 8.18
C ARG A 109 6.47 27.41 9.51
N LEU A 110 5.94 26.21 9.72
CA LEU A 110 6.03 25.46 10.98
C LEU A 110 7.26 24.56 11.07
N MET A 111 8.24 24.69 10.17
CA MET A 111 9.37 23.76 10.09
C MET A 111 10.17 23.62 11.39
N GLY A 112 10.24 24.67 12.21
CA GLY A 112 10.94 24.67 13.50
C GLY A 112 10.04 24.53 14.73
N ASP A 113 8.72 24.63 14.56
CA ASP A 113 7.77 24.87 15.65
C ASP A 113 6.61 23.85 15.69
N ILE A 114 6.45 23.01 14.66
CA ILE A 114 5.41 21.98 14.67
C ILE A 114 5.69 20.94 15.75
N THR A 115 4.67 20.59 16.53
CA THR A 115 4.77 19.56 17.58
C THR A 115 4.47 18.18 17.01
N ASP A 116 4.99 17.14 17.67
CA ASP A 116 4.72 15.75 17.30
C ASP A 116 3.22 15.43 17.35
N GLU A 117 2.45 16.03 18.26
CA GLU A 117 0.99 15.85 18.30
C GLU A 117 0.31 16.39 17.04
N GLU A 118 0.74 17.55 16.54
CA GLU A 118 0.17 18.13 15.32
C GLU A 118 0.61 17.35 14.08
N VAL A 119 1.88 16.91 13.99
CA VAL A 119 2.33 16.01 12.91
C VAL A 119 1.52 14.71 12.94
N THR A 120 1.28 14.15 14.13
CA THR A 120 0.48 12.93 14.30
C THR A 120 -0.96 13.14 13.82
N ARG A 121 -1.59 14.26 14.17
CA ARG A 121 -2.94 14.60 13.69
C ARG A 121 -3.00 14.67 12.17
N LEU A 122 -2.07 15.42 11.54
CA LEU A 122 -2.00 15.56 10.08
C LEU A 122 -1.77 14.22 9.39
N MET A 123 -0.89 13.37 9.93
CA MET A 123 -0.67 12.02 9.42
C MET A 123 -1.93 11.15 9.55
N ARG A 124 -2.66 11.22 10.66
CA ARG A 124 -3.91 10.46 10.82
C ARG A 124 -4.99 10.91 9.83
N GLU A 125 -5.14 12.21 9.62
CA GLU A 125 -6.10 12.74 8.65
C GLU A 125 -5.73 12.43 7.19
N ASN A 126 -4.43 12.25 6.91
CA ASN A 126 -3.94 12.03 5.55
C ASN A 126 -3.99 10.56 5.09
N PHE A 127 -3.97 9.59 6.01
CA PHE A 127 -3.80 8.17 5.66
C PHE A 127 -5.04 7.35 5.97
N THR A 128 -5.51 6.57 5.00
CA THR A 128 -6.54 5.54 5.19
C THR A 128 -6.05 4.20 4.67
N ALA A 129 -6.03 3.17 5.51
CA ALA A 129 -5.71 1.82 5.11
C ALA A 129 -6.89 1.24 4.32
N VAL A 130 -6.61 0.50 3.24
CA VAL A 130 -7.65 -0.05 2.36
C VAL A 130 -7.28 -1.47 1.94
N ILE A 131 -8.26 -2.37 1.97
CA ILE A 131 -8.23 -3.61 1.20
C ILE A 131 -8.95 -3.38 -0.12
N LEU A 132 -8.24 -3.59 -1.23
CA LEU A 132 -8.83 -3.65 -2.57
C LEU A 132 -8.95 -5.12 -2.99
N VAL A 133 -10.12 -5.49 -3.50
CA VAL A 133 -10.38 -6.83 -4.03
C VAL A 133 -10.46 -6.76 -5.54
N CYS A 134 -9.58 -7.50 -6.19
CA CYS A 134 -9.53 -7.57 -7.64
C CYS A 134 -10.13 -8.88 -8.13
N ASP A 135 -11.07 -8.76 -9.05
CA ASP A 135 -11.46 -9.88 -9.90
C ASP A 135 -10.29 -10.19 -10.84
N PRO A 136 -9.73 -11.41 -10.81
CA PRO A 136 -8.56 -11.76 -11.60
C PRO A 136 -8.82 -11.79 -13.12
N ILE A 137 -10.08 -11.80 -13.57
CA ILE A 137 -10.45 -11.76 -14.98
C ILE A 137 -10.47 -10.32 -15.48
N SER A 138 -11.17 -9.43 -14.77
CA SER A 138 -11.32 -8.04 -15.19
C SER A 138 -10.21 -7.12 -14.67
N GLY A 139 -9.49 -7.52 -13.63
CA GLY A 139 -8.51 -6.72 -12.90
C GLY A 139 -9.09 -5.51 -12.18
N ILE A 140 -10.41 -5.32 -12.23
CA ILE A 140 -11.07 -4.14 -11.67
C ILE A 140 -11.04 -4.25 -10.14
N PRO A 141 -10.40 -3.29 -9.44
CA PRO A 141 -10.49 -3.20 -7.99
C PRO A 141 -11.92 -2.91 -7.57
N LYS A 142 -12.30 -3.46 -6.43
CA LYS A 142 -13.37 -2.89 -5.61
C LYS A 142 -12.82 -2.68 -4.22
N GLU A 143 -13.03 -1.48 -3.67
CA GLU A 143 -12.80 -1.28 -2.25
C GLU A 143 -13.68 -2.27 -1.47
N PHE A 144 -13.05 -2.96 -0.53
CA PHE A 144 -13.69 -4.00 0.25
C PHE A 144 -13.83 -3.60 1.72
N TYR A 145 -12.78 -3.03 2.28
CA TYR A 145 -12.75 -2.57 3.66
C TYR A 145 -11.71 -1.47 3.82
N SER A 146 -11.99 -0.48 4.66
CA SER A 146 -11.08 0.62 4.95
C SER A 146 -11.04 0.97 6.43
N VAL A 147 -9.90 1.50 6.87
CA VAL A 147 -9.66 1.95 8.24
C VAL A 147 -8.91 3.27 8.15
N GLU A 148 -9.57 4.35 8.55
CA GLU A 148 -8.98 5.68 8.61
C GLU A 148 -7.78 5.72 9.58
N GLU A 149 -6.97 6.77 9.45
CA GLU A 149 -5.84 7.06 10.36
C GLU A 149 -4.79 5.95 10.43
N SER A 150 -4.69 5.17 9.36
CA SER A 150 -3.96 3.91 9.34
C SER A 150 -3.31 3.63 8.00
N ILE A 151 -2.32 2.74 8.02
CA ILE A 151 -1.59 2.25 6.84
C ILE A 151 -1.90 0.76 6.67
N GLY A 152 -2.21 0.32 5.45
CA GLY A 152 -2.44 -1.10 5.16
C GLY A 152 -1.13 -1.88 5.29
N GLY A 153 -1.14 -2.95 6.08
CA GLY A 153 0.03 -3.78 6.34
C GLY A 153 -0.05 -5.15 5.66
N LYS A 154 0.44 -6.18 6.34
CA LYS A 154 0.57 -7.54 5.80
C LYS A 154 -0.78 -8.24 5.64
N LEU A 155 -0.92 -9.03 4.57
CA LEU A 155 -2.01 -9.99 4.36
C LEU A 155 -1.54 -11.42 4.59
N MET A 156 -2.40 -12.23 5.20
CA MET A 156 -2.11 -13.61 5.57
C MET A 156 -3.38 -14.45 5.49
N ILE A 157 -3.22 -15.76 5.37
CA ILE A 157 -4.30 -16.72 5.60
C ILE A 157 -3.94 -17.48 6.87
N ASP A 158 -4.88 -17.53 7.82
CA ASP A 158 -4.67 -18.24 9.09
C ASP A 158 -4.94 -19.76 8.97
N GLU A 159 -4.74 -20.47 10.07
CA GLU A 159 -4.97 -21.92 10.15
C GLU A 159 -6.44 -22.32 9.92
N SER A 160 -7.39 -21.40 10.15
CA SER A 160 -8.82 -21.58 9.90
C SER A 160 -9.22 -21.21 8.46
N ASN A 161 -8.25 -20.91 7.59
CA ASN A 161 -8.46 -20.46 6.22
C ASN A 161 -9.29 -19.17 6.14
N GLN A 162 -9.05 -18.26 7.08
CA GLN A 162 -9.60 -16.91 7.14
C GLN A 162 -8.57 -15.92 6.63
N LEU A 163 -9.05 -14.84 6.00
CA LEU A 163 -8.17 -13.76 5.59
C LEU A 163 -7.84 -12.90 6.80
N VAL A 164 -6.55 -12.68 7.03
CA VAL A 164 -6.04 -11.83 8.10
C VAL A 164 -5.30 -10.65 7.51
N TRP A 165 -5.64 -9.46 7.98
CA TRP A 165 -5.02 -8.21 7.57
C TRP A 165 -4.47 -7.47 8.79
N ASN A 166 -3.17 -7.22 8.78
CA ASN A 166 -2.54 -6.32 9.74
C ASN A 166 -2.71 -4.88 9.25
N VAL A 167 -3.25 -4.02 10.10
CA VAL A 167 -3.44 -2.59 9.87
C VAL A 167 -2.57 -1.83 10.85
N GLU A 168 -1.76 -0.92 10.32
CA GLU A 168 -0.82 -0.10 11.08
C GLU A 168 -1.48 1.23 11.44
N SER A 169 -2.11 1.30 12.60
CA SER A 169 -2.77 2.52 13.08
C SER A 169 -1.73 3.53 13.60
N ILE A 170 -1.77 4.77 13.08
CA ILE A 170 -0.76 5.78 13.38
C ILE A 170 -0.92 6.28 14.81
N THR A 171 0.10 6.06 15.66
CA THR A 171 0.04 6.43 17.08
C THR A 171 0.84 7.67 17.42
N ASN A 172 2.00 7.84 16.81
CA ASN A 172 2.84 9.01 16.96
C ASN A 172 3.61 9.23 15.66
N ALA A 173 3.81 10.48 15.27
CA ALA A 173 4.61 10.88 14.13
C ALA A 173 5.43 12.12 14.48
N PHE A 174 6.61 12.22 13.87
CA PHE A 174 7.49 13.35 14.07
C PHE A 174 8.07 13.82 12.73
N PHE A 175 8.29 15.13 12.64
CA PHE A 175 8.85 15.79 11.47
C PHE A 175 10.34 16.05 11.66
N SER A 176 11.12 15.81 10.60
CA SER A 176 12.58 15.97 10.59
C SER A 176 13.02 16.83 9.40
N PRO A 177 13.10 18.17 9.57
CA PRO A 177 13.37 19.09 8.46
C PRO A 177 14.81 18.99 7.90
N LEU A 178 15.75 18.41 8.66
CA LEU A 178 17.19 18.54 8.40
C LEU A 178 17.91 17.21 8.19
N THR A 179 17.20 16.09 8.06
CA THR A 179 17.84 14.79 7.82
C THR A 179 17.75 14.38 6.36
N SER A 180 18.80 13.71 5.87
CA SER A 180 18.81 13.10 4.54
C SER A 180 18.09 11.75 4.50
N SER A 181 17.60 11.26 5.65
CA SER A 181 17.01 9.93 5.78
C SER A 181 15.49 9.89 5.63
N PHE A 182 14.78 10.91 6.10
CA PHE A 182 13.33 11.04 6.01
C PHE A 182 12.90 12.48 6.36
N SER A 183 11.74 12.90 5.88
CA SER A 183 11.05 14.12 6.30
C SER A 183 10.05 13.85 7.43
N ILE A 184 9.34 12.73 7.41
CA ILE A 184 8.40 12.31 8.45
C ILE A 184 8.63 10.84 8.79
N ARG A 185 8.54 10.51 10.08
CA ARG A 185 8.54 9.14 10.56
C ARG A 185 7.42 8.94 11.58
N SER A 186 6.72 7.82 11.49
CA SER A 186 5.68 7.44 12.45
C SER A 186 5.94 6.08 13.08
N THR A 187 5.42 5.92 14.28
CA THR A 187 5.27 4.63 14.98
C THR A 187 3.79 4.26 14.95
N ASN A 188 3.52 3.03 14.54
CA ASN A 188 2.17 2.56 14.27
C ASN A 188 1.88 1.32 15.13
N MET A 189 0.71 1.29 15.77
CA MET A 189 0.21 0.12 16.49
C MET A 189 -0.44 -0.84 15.50
N ILE A 190 -0.07 -2.12 15.54
CA ILE A 190 -0.69 -3.11 14.65
C ILE A 190 -2.00 -3.60 15.25
N PHE A 191 -3.07 -3.48 14.48
CA PHE A 191 -4.36 -4.15 14.70
C PHE A 191 -4.52 -5.26 13.68
N ARG A 192 -5.07 -6.40 14.11
CA ARG A 192 -5.32 -7.54 13.24
C ARG A 192 -6.81 -7.68 12.99
N TYR A 193 -7.19 -7.61 11.73
CA TYR A 193 -8.55 -7.77 11.24
C TYR A 193 -8.67 -9.13 10.58
N THR A 194 -9.68 -9.90 10.96
CA THR A 194 -9.91 -11.25 10.42
C THR A 194 -11.25 -11.30 9.71
N PHE A 195 -11.26 -11.80 8.48
CA PHE A 195 -12.44 -11.90 7.62
C PHE A 195 -12.70 -13.35 7.23
N ASP A 196 -13.98 -13.70 7.13
CA ASP A 196 -14.37 -15.00 6.58
C ASP A 196 -14.30 -15.01 5.03
N LYS A 197 -14.61 -16.18 4.45
CA LYS A 197 -14.60 -16.40 2.99
C LYS A 197 -15.65 -15.56 2.24
N SER A 198 -16.72 -15.15 2.92
CA SER A 198 -17.75 -14.29 2.35
C SER A 198 -17.37 -12.80 2.42
N GLY A 199 -16.29 -12.47 3.14
CA GLY A 199 -15.81 -11.13 3.35
C GLY A 199 -16.43 -10.43 4.57
N VAL A 200 -17.03 -11.19 5.50
CA VAL A 200 -17.55 -10.62 6.74
C VAL A 200 -16.41 -10.49 7.74
N LEU A 201 -16.27 -9.31 8.36
CA LEU A 201 -15.35 -9.09 9.47
C LEU A 201 -15.79 -9.93 10.67
N LEU A 202 -14.90 -10.82 11.13
CA LEU A 202 -15.13 -11.69 12.28
C LEU A 202 -14.52 -11.14 13.57
N ASN A 203 -13.33 -10.55 13.47
CA ASN A 203 -12.58 -10.07 14.62
C ASN A 203 -11.73 -8.85 14.27
N GLN A 204 -11.53 -8.00 15.26
CA GLN A 204 -10.56 -6.92 15.27
C GLN A 204 -9.86 -6.95 16.63
N GLU A 205 -8.56 -7.20 16.63
CA GLU A 205 -7.77 -7.23 17.86
C GLU A 205 -6.59 -6.27 17.79
N LYS A 206 -6.32 -5.61 18.92
CA LYS A 206 -5.08 -4.87 19.12
C LYS A 206 -3.96 -5.88 19.41
N THR A 207 -2.86 -5.79 18.69
CA THR A 207 -1.68 -6.62 18.95
C THR A 207 -0.72 -5.91 19.91
N GLU A 208 0.36 -6.59 20.29
CA GLU A 208 1.51 -5.98 20.99
C GLU A 208 2.61 -5.52 20.03
N GLU A 209 2.36 -5.64 18.72
CA GLU A 209 3.34 -5.34 17.68
C GLU A 209 3.25 -3.89 17.22
N PHE A 210 4.40 -3.35 16.82
CA PHE A 210 4.51 -2.00 16.27
C PHE A 210 5.24 -2.03 14.95
N ALA A 211 4.84 -1.13 14.05
CA ALA A 211 5.51 -0.86 12.79
C ALA A 211 6.04 0.57 12.74
N VAL A 212 6.92 0.83 11.78
CA VAL A 212 7.48 2.15 11.52
C VAL A 212 7.25 2.49 10.06
N PHE A 213 6.67 3.66 9.81
CA PHE A 213 6.60 4.25 8.50
C PHE A 213 7.57 5.44 8.41
N SER A 214 8.24 5.62 7.27
CA SER A 214 9.19 6.73 7.07
C SER A 214 9.21 7.17 5.61
N ARG A 215 9.19 8.49 5.38
CA ARG A 215 9.24 9.15 4.07
C ARG A 215 10.00 10.46 4.14
#